data_AF-A0A2V9L9R9-F1
#
_entry.id   AF-A0A2V9L9R9-F1
#
_cell.length_a   1.000
_cell.length_b   1.000
_cell.length_c   1.000
_cell.angle_alpha   90.00
_cell.angle_beta   90.00
_cell.angle_gamma   90.00
#
_symmetry.space_group_name_H-M   'P 1'
#
loop_
_entity.id
_entity.type
_entity.pdbx_description
1 polymer ?
#
loop_
_entity_poly.entity_id
_entity_poly.type
_entity_poly.pdbx_seq_one_letter_code
_entity_poly.pdbx_strand_id
1 'polypeptide(L)'
;MGIDLYKADLARISSAELYEAVKSFTRVDEDLDQRPREGYVLDFKQEWGDKALQTVAAFATTFGGLLLIGVSENDGRPDKCVGVQEKGELKTRLASIIAGNMVPVPPFWIADCRLPQDATRSLAAVRVGQSKEVCLITKKGESHPVYVRFEDQSVPANAAQLRSLIDKEKRAIRPEGYTARRANEFQNTLNVYKKRAQGSGIEGSQTFFRVFLVPDDHPRIEIDLTVENRFRETVYRNFQGHKGLLSGTAAEDTKGPKDSFLMALTLSPAGYDYERRWAFTASGDVGFVTQSVMNVGELGAR
;
A
#
# COMPACT_ATOMS: atom_id res chain seq x y z
N MET A 1 12.82 -21.15 -5.30
CA MET A 1 11.70 -20.27 -4.93
C MET A 1 11.62 -19.21 -6.03
N GLY A 2 10.55 -19.20 -6.83
CA GLY A 2 10.44 -18.29 -7.98
C GLY A 2 10.26 -16.84 -7.54
N ILE A 3 10.76 -15.90 -8.35
CA ILE A 3 10.57 -14.46 -8.11
C ILE A 3 9.12 -14.10 -8.41
N ASP A 4 8.44 -13.51 -7.44
CA ASP A 4 7.07 -12.99 -7.61
C ASP A 4 7.10 -11.62 -8.29
N LEU A 5 6.73 -11.57 -9.57
CA LEU A 5 6.72 -10.35 -10.39
C LEU A 5 5.78 -9.26 -9.84
N TYR A 6 4.77 -9.60 -9.03
CA TYR A 6 3.91 -8.60 -8.40
C TYR A 6 4.62 -7.84 -7.29
N LYS A 7 5.59 -8.46 -6.61
CA LYS A 7 6.26 -7.91 -5.42
C LYS A 7 7.73 -7.56 -5.65
N ALA A 8 8.36 -8.11 -6.68
CA ALA A 8 9.76 -7.89 -6.98
C ALA A 8 10.08 -6.40 -7.17
N ASP A 9 11.30 -6.02 -6.81
CA ASP A 9 11.85 -4.71 -7.17
C ASP A 9 12.34 -4.76 -8.62
N LEU A 10 11.44 -4.42 -9.54
CA LEU A 10 11.72 -4.38 -10.98
C LEU A 10 12.84 -3.40 -11.37
N ALA A 11 13.24 -2.48 -10.48
CA ALA A 11 14.37 -1.60 -10.75
C ALA A 11 15.73 -2.28 -10.50
N ARG A 12 15.76 -3.37 -9.72
CA ARG A 12 16.99 -4.05 -9.28
C ARG A 12 17.14 -5.48 -9.78
N ILE A 13 16.09 -6.06 -10.36
CA ILE A 13 16.13 -7.41 -10.93
C ILE A 13 17.11 -7.45 -12.11
N SER A 14 17.98 -8.47 -12.16
CA SER A 14 18.89 -8.66 -13.29
C SER A 14 18.15 -9.23 -14.50
N SER A 15 18.73 -9.11 -15.70
CA SER A 15 18.11 -9.64 -16.93
C SER A 15 17.88 -11.15 -16.88
N ALA A 16 18.82 -11.92 -16.31
CA ALA A 16 18.69 -13.38 -16.20
C ALA A 16 17.59 -13.78 -15.20
N GLU A 17 17.54 -13.11 -14.05
CA GLU A 17 16.48 -13.32 -13.06
C GLU A 17 15.10 -12.96 -13.61
N LEU A 18 15.00 -11.86 -14.37
CA LEU A 18 13.75 -11.47 -14.99
C LEU A 18 13.25 -12.51 -16.01
N TYR A 19 14.15 -13.03 -16.85
CA TYR A 19 13.77 -14.04 -17.84
C TYR A 19 13.21 -15.30 -17.15
N GLU A 20 13.92 -15.82 -16.15
CA GLU A 20 13.47 -16.98 -15.38
C GLU A 20 12.19 -16.70 -14.60
N ALA A 21 12.03 -15.49 -14.05
CA ALA A 21 10.81 -15.07 -13.37
C ALA A 21 9.61 -15.04 -14.34
N VAL A 22 9.76 -14.44 -15.52
CA VAL A 22 8.71 -14.42 -16.55
C VAL A 22 8.38 -15.83 -17.01
N LYS A 23 9.39 -16.67 -17.29
CA LYS A 23 9.20 -18.05 -17.71
C LYS A 23 8.49 -18.89 -16.65
N SER A 24 8.91 -18.78 -15.39
CA SER A 24 8.28 -19.46 -14.26
C SER A 24 6.86 -18.95 -13.99
N PHE A 25 6.61 -17.67 -14.23
CA PHE A 25 5.29 -17.06 -14.05
C PHE A 25 4.32 -17.51 -15.13
N THR A 26 4.74 -17.47 -16.41
CA THR A 26 3.90 -17.82 -17.55
C THR A 26 3.69 -19.32 -17.69
N ARG A 27 4.59 -20.15 -17.14
CA ARG A 27 4.50 -21.62 -17.20
C ARG A 27 4.32 -22.13 -18.62
N VAL A 28 4.96 -21.47 -19.59
CA VAL A 28 4.84 -21.81 -21.03
C VAL A 28 5.34 -23.22 -21.38
N ASP A 29 6.14 -23.82 -20.49
CA ASP A 29 6.61 -25.21 -20.62
C ASP A 29 5.64 -26.23 -20.00
N GLU A 30 4.59 -25.78 -19.30
CA GLU A 30 3.58 -26.63 -18.67
C GLU A 30 2.32 -26.77 -19.55
N ASP A 31 1.44 -27.69 -19.14
CA ASP A 31 0.13 -27.88 -19.77
C ASP A 31 -0.73 -26.61 -19.71
N LEU A 32 -1.56 -26.41 -20.74
CA LEU A 32 -2.34 -25.18 -20.92
C LEU A 32 -3.23 -24.83 -19.71
N ASP A 33 -3.75 -25.82 -19.01
CA ASP A 33 -4.62 -25.66 -17.84
C ASP A 33 -3.87 -25.08 -16.62
N GLN A 34 -2.57 -25.32 -16.52
CA GLN A 34 -1.70 -24.83 -15.44
C GLN A 34 -1.16 -23.41 -15.68
N ARG A 35 -1.28 -22.90 -16.91
CA ARG A 35 -0.82 -21.54 -17.27
C ARG A 35 -1.77 -20.47 -16.72
N PRO A 36 -1.26 -19.34 -16.21
CA PRO A 36 -2.11 -18.27 -15.74
C PRO A 36 -2.98 -17.71 -16.87
N ARG A 37 -4.25 -17.46 -16.57
CA ARG A 37 -5.16 -16.76 -17.48
C ARG A 37 -5.05 -15.25 -17.24
N GLU A 38 -5.15 -14.46 -18.31
CA GLU A 38 -5.41 -13.03 -18.23
C GLU A 38 -6.62 -12.74 -17.36
N GLY A 39 -6.65 -11.53 -16.82
CA GLY A 39 -7.78 -11.07 -16.03
C GLY A 39 -7.60 -9.63 -15.57
N TYR A 40 -8.14 -9.33 -14.41
CA TYR A 40 -8.23 -7.95 -13.91
C TYR A 40 -6.89 -7.26 -13.66
N VAL A 41 -5.83 -8.04 -13.39
CA VAL A 41 -4.51 -7.53 -12.97
C VAL A 41 -3.36 -8.13 -13.78
N LEU A 42 -3.68 -8.88 -14.84
CA LEU A 42 -2.70 -9.57 -15.68
C LEU A 42 -3.12 -9.51 -17.14
N ASP A 43 -2.18 -9.15 -17.99
CA ASP A 43 -2.35 -9.09 -19.43
C ASP A 43 -1.01 -9.44 -20.11
N PHE A 44 -1.08 -10.15 -21.22
CA PHE A 44 0.03 -10.54 -22.07
C PHE A 44 -0.11 -9.83 -23.42
N LYS A 45 0.97 -9.23 -23.89
CA LYS A 45 1.02 -8.66 -25.23
C LYS A 45 2.28 -9.11 -25.94
N GLN A 46 2.11 -9.59 -27.17
CA GLN A 46 3.23 -9.99 -28.00
C GLN A 46 4.11 -8.78 -28.37
N GLU A 47 3.48 -7.66 -28.71
CA GLU A 47 4.16 -6.42 -29.11
C GLU A 47 3.59 -5.22 -28.38
N TRP A 48 4.37 -4.14 -28.35
CA TRP A 48 3.89 -2.86 -27.86
C TRP A 48 3.12 -2.10 -28.94
N GLY A 49 1.87 -1.77 -28.65
CA GLY A 49 1.01 -0.97 -29.53
C GLY A 49 -0.11 -0.27 -28.76
N ASP A 50 -1.11 0.22 -29.48
CA ASP A 50 -2.18 1.04 -28.90
C ASP A 50 -2.96 0.30 -27.82
N LYS A 51 -3.25 -0.99 -28.05
CA LYS A 51 -3.89 -1.86 -27.07
C LYS A 51 -3.07 -2.00 -25.79
N ALA A 52 -1.75 -2.05 -25.86
CA ALA A 52 -0.89 -2.14 -24.67
C ALA A 52 -0.98 -0.84 -23.85
N LEU A 53 -0.99 0.32 -24.51
CA LEU A 53 -1.19 1.61 -23.85
C LEU A 53 -2.58 1.73 -23.22
N GLN A 54 -3.62 1.24 -23.90
CA GLN A 54 -4.99 1.15 -23.37
C GLN A 54 -5.06 0.25 -22.14
N THR A 55 -4.33 -0.86 -22.13
CA THR A 55 -4.20 -1.72 -20.94
C THR A 55 -3.48 -1.03 -19.79
N VAL A 56 -2.42 -0.26 -20.04
CA VAL A 56 -1.78 0.54 -18.98
C VAL A 56 -2.75 1.57 -18.39
N ALA A 57 -3.53 2.26 -19.22
CA ALA A 57 -4.56 3.20 -18.77
C ALA A 57 -5.67 2.51 -17.97
N ALA A 58 -6.14 1.35 -18.43
CA ALA A 58 -7.12 0.54 -17.73
C ALA A 58 -6.59 0.07 -16.37
N PHE A 59 -5.37 -0.46 -16.31
CA PHE A 59 -4.74 -0.87 -15.05
C PHE A 59 -4.61 0.30 -14.08
N ALA A 60 -4.07 1.43 -14.52
CA ALA A 60 -3.93 2.62 -13.69
C ALA A 60 -5.28 3.07 -13.10
N THR A 61 -6.34 3.07 -13.91
CA THR A 61 -7.66 3.56 -13.49
C THR A 61 -8.38 2.59 -12.54
N THR A 62 -8.16 1.28 -12.71
CA THR A 62 -8.98 0.24 -12.06
C THR A 62 -8.30 -0.35 -10.82
N PHE A 63 -7.32 -1.25 -10.97
CA PHE A 63 -6.75 -2.04 -9.86
C PHE A 63 -5.21 -2.01 -9.78
N GLY A 64 -4.55 -1.33 -10.72
CA GLY A 64 -3.19 -1.66 -11.09
C GLY A 64 -3.12 -2.99 -11.84
N GLY A 65 -1.90 -3.44 -12.15
CA GLY A 65 -1.71 -4.72 -12.82
C GLY A 65 -0.30 -4.97 -13.31
N LEU A 66 -0.10 -6.16 -13.86
CA LEU A 66 1.11 -6.62 -14.50
C LEU A 66 0.83 -6.84 -15.99
N LEU A 67 1.59 -6.16 -16.84
CA LEU A 67 1.56 -6.33 -18.29
C LEU A 67 2.89 -6.96 -18.72
N LEU A 68 2.83 -8.15 -19.32
CA LEU A 68 4.02 -8.82 -19.87
C LEU A 68 4.09 -8.60 -21.38
N ILE A 69 5.18 -7.97 -21.83
CA ILE A 69 5.44 -7.65 -23.22
C ILE A 69 6.41 -8.66 -23.83
N GLY A 70 6.15 -9.09 -25.06
CA GLY A 70 6.91 -10.12 -25.77
C GLY A 70 6.41 -11.54 -25.47
N VAL A 71 5.20 -11.69 -24.91
CA VAL A 71 4.56 -12.98 -24.65
C VAL A 71 3.37 -13.11 -25.60
N SER A 72 3.37 -14.14 -26.44
CA SER A 72 2.21 -14.48 -27.26
C SER A 72 1.15 -15.14 -26.38
N GLU A 73 -0.12 -14.98 -26.77
CA GLU A 73 -1.25 -15.55 -26.04
C GLU A 73 -2.15 -16.39 -26.94
N ASN A 74 -2.84 -17.35 -26.33
CA ASN A 74 -3.89 -18.15 -26.94
C ASN A 74 -5.01 -18.33 -25.91
N ASP A 75 -6.23 -17.89 -26.24
CA ASP A 75 -7.40 -17.89 -25.36
C ASP A 75 -7.13 -17.24 -23.97
N GLY A 76 -6.43 -16.10 -23.97
CA GLY A 76 -6.06 -15.36 -22.76
C GLY A 76 -5.06 -16.10 -21.86
N ARG A 77 -4.34 -17.11 -22.38
CA ARG A 77 -3.24 -17.78 -21.68
C ARG A 77 -1.94 -17.61 -22.46
N PRO A 78 -0.78 -17.54 -21.78
CA PRO A 78 0.50 -17.38 -22.47
C PRO A 78 0.81 -18.64 -23.29
N ASP A 79 1.14 -18.45 -24.57
CA ASP A 79 1.59 -19.53 -25.46
C ASP A 79 3.12 -19.62 -25.43
N LYS A 80 3.83 -18.55 -25.80
CA LYS A 80 5.30 -18.52 -25.91
C LYS A 80 5.89 -17.16 -25.54
N CYS A 81 7.11 -17.17 -25.02
CA CYS A 81 7.92 -15.98 -24.85
C CYS A 81 8.67 -15.67 -26.16
N VAL A 82 8.04 -14.92 -27.07
CA VAL A 82 8.57 -14.66 -28.42
C VAL A 82 9.46 -13.42 -28.51
N GLY A 83 9.37 -12.52 -27.52
CA GLY A 83 10.11 -11.26 -27.45
C GLY A 83 9.70 -10.23 -28.52
N VAL A 84 9.99 -8.98 -28.24
CA VAL A 84 9.81 -7.86 -29.17
C VAL A 84 11.13 -7.56 -29.85
N GLN A 85 11.14 -7.47 -31.17
CA GLN A 85 12.31 -7.09 -31.93
C GLN A 85 12.50 -5.58 -31.89
N GLU A 86 13.57 -5.11 -31.23
CA GLU A 86 13.85 -3.67 -31.11
C GLU A 86 15.34 -3.33 -31.25
N LYS A 87 15.61 -2.22 -31.96
CA LYS A 87 16.96 -1.69 -32.21
C LYS A 87 17.54 -0.90 -31.02
N GLY A 88 16.91 -0.92 -29.85
CA GLY A 88 17.30 -0.14 -28.67
C GLY A 88 16.89 -0.80 -27.36
N GLU A 89 16.96 -0.03 -26.27
CA GLU A 89 16.50 -0.44 -24.94
C GLU A 89 14.98 -0.35 -24.84
N LEU A 90 14.34 -1.50 -24.67
CA LEU A 90 12.88 -1.61 -24.63
C LEU A 90 12.32 -0.82 -23.43
N LYS A 91 12.96 -0.94 -22.27
CA LYS A 91 12.55 -0.20 -21.04
C LYS A 91 12.42 1.30 -21.26
N THR A 92 13.44 1.94 -21.83
CA THR A 92 13.47 3.40 -22.04
C THR A 92 12.36 3.81 -23.01
N ARG A 93 12.17 3.06 -24.10
CA ARG A 93 11.09 3.31 -25.06
C ARG A 93 9.71 3.20 -24.41
N LEU A 94 9.45 2.12 -23.67
CA LEU A 94 8.17 1.92 -23.01
C LEU A 94 7.87 3.04 -22.01
N ALA A 95 8.85 3.43 -21.19
CA ALA A 95 8.72 4.54 -20.26
C ALA A 95 8.39 5.87 -20.98
N SER A 96 9.09 6.19 -22.08
CA SER A 96 8.80 7.39 -22.87
C SER A 96 7.41 7.39 -23.49
N ILE A 97 6.94 6.23 -23.98
CA ILE A 97 5.59 6.14 -24.57
C ILE A 97 4.51 6.32 -23.50
N ILE A 98 4.64 5.66 -22.35
CA ILE A 98 3.67 5.80 -21.25
C ILE A 98 3.65 7.25 -20.75
N ALA A 99 4.82 7.83 -20.43
CA ALA A 99 4.90 9.18 -19.90
C ALA A 99 4.46 10.25 -20.92
N GLY A 100 4.67 10.03 -22.22
CA GLY A 100 4.33 10.99 -23.27
C GLY A 100 2.87 10.96 -23.73
N ASN A 101 2.12 9.89 -23.42
CA ASN A 101 0.76 9.69 -23.94
C ASN A 101 -0.30 9.53 -22.83
N MET A 102 0.03 9.80 -21.57
CA MET A 102 -0.89 9.66 -20.44
C MET A 102 -0.83 10.84 -19.48
N VAL A 103 -1.99 11.29 -18.97
CA VAL A 103 -2.10 12.36 -17.98
C VAL A 103 -3.20 12.04 -16.94
N PRO A 104 -2.92 12.09 -15.64
CA PRO A 104 -1.57 12.11 -15.06
C PRO A 104 -0.83 10.81 -15.40
N VAL A 105 0.50 10.87 -15.39
CA VAL A 105 1.34 9.69 -15.60
C VAL A 105 1.17 8.75 -14.40
N PRO A 106 0.70 7.52 -14.60
CA PRO A 106 0.49 6.61 -13.47
C PRO A 106 1.84 6.18 -12.87
N PRO A 107 1.86 5.71 -11.61
CA PRO A 107 3.03 5.03 -11.08
C PRO A 107 3.26 3.73 -11.87
N PHE A 108 4.44 3.55 -12.45
CA PHE A 108 4.80 2.32 -13.15
C PHE A 108 6.27 1.94 -12.94
N TRP A 109 6.56 0.65 -13.09
CA TRP A 109 7.91 0.09 -13.02
C TRP A 109 8.13 -0.87 -14.19
N ILE A 110 9.30 -0.80 -14.80
CA ILE A 110 9.65 -1.58 -15.99
C ILE A 110 10.98 -2.27 -15.76
N ALA A 111 10.98 -3.58 -15.99
CA ALA A 111 12.19 -4.38 -16.16
C ALA A 111 12.15 -5.01 -17.55
N ASP A 112 13.30 -5.06 -18.24
CA ASP A 112 13.46 -5.73 -19.51
C ASP A 112 14.68 -6.66 -19.52
N CYS A 113 14.60 -7.70 -20.36
CA CYS A 113 15.68 -8.66 -20.57
C CYS A 113 15.72 -9.10 -22.03
N ARG A 114 16.91 -9.46 -22.51
CA ARG A 114 17.07 -10.10 -23.81
C ARG A 114 16.69 -11.58 -23.72
N LEU A 115 16.12 -12.14 -24.78
CA LEU A 115 15.88 -13.57 -24.84
C LEU A 115 17.20 -14.34 -24.91
N PRO A 116 17.38 -15.43 -24.12
CA PRO A 116 18.57 -16.27 -24.21
C PRO A 116 18.75 -16.92 -25.59
N GLN A 117 17.65 -17.20 -26.30
CA GLN A 117 17.70 -17.80 -27.64
C GLN A 117 17.95 -16.77 -28.76
N ASP A 118 17.63 -15.49 -28.53
CA ASP A 118 17.75 -14.43 -29.52
C ASP A 118 18.02 -13.07 -28.85
N ALA A 119 19.29 -12.67 -28.84
CA ALA A 119 19.72 -11.40 -28.25
C ALA A 119 19.16 -10.15 -28.95
N THR A 120 18.55 -10.29 -30.14
CA THR A 120 17.90 -9.17 -30.85
C THR A 120 16.50 -8.88 -30.36
N ARG A 121 15.93 -9.78 -29.54
CA ARG A 121 14.57 -9.68 -29.01
C ARG A 121 14.58 -9.52 -27.50
N SER A 122 13.62 -8.74 -27.00
CA SER A 122 13.50 -8.44 -25.57
C SER A 122 12.12 -8.80 -25.03
N LEU A 123 12.08 -9.23 -23.77
CA LEU A 123 10.86 -9.30 -22.96
C LEU A 123 10.85 -8.11 -22.00
N ALA A 124 9.66 -7.65 -21.63
CA ALA A 124 9.52 -6.69 -20.54
C ALA A 124 8.36 -7.04 -19.61
N ALA A 125 8.55 -6.79 -18.31
CA ALA A 125 7.50 -6.78 -17.32
C ALA A 125 7.22 -5.32 -16.94
N VAL A 126 5.97 -4.89 -17.13
CA VAL A 126 5.50 -3.55 -16.80
C VAL A 126 4.49 -3.69 -15.65
N ARG A 127 4.88 -3.26 -14.45
CA ARG A 127 3.97 -3.17 -13.31
C ARG A 127 3.38 -1.78 -13.26
N VAL A 128 2.07 -1.69 -13.30
CA VAL A 128 1.31 -0.43 -13.24
C VAL A 128 0.61 -0.37 -11.88
N GLY A 129 0.88 0.69 -11.12
CA GLY A 129 0.15 0.96 -9.89
C GLY A 129 -1.20 1.64 -10.18
N GLN A 130 -2.15 1.44 -9.29
CA GLN A 130 -3.42 2.15 -9.35
C GLN A 130 -3.20 3.65 -9.12
N SER A 131 -3.75 4.48 -9.98
CA SER A 131 -3.80 5.93 -9.82
C SER A 131 -4.99 6.34 -8.94
N LYS A 132 -4.79 7.43 -8.19
CA LYS A 132 -5.87 8.09 -7.43
C LYS A 132 -6.76 8.94 -8.33
N GLU A 133 -6.17 9.48 -9.40
CA GLU A 133 -6.80 10.29 -10.42
C GLU A 133 -7.12 9.46 -11.66
N VAL A 134 -8.11 9.90 -12.44
CA VAL A 134 -8.43 9.25 -13.72
C VAL A 134 -7.30 9.47 -14.72
N CYS A 135 -6.66 8.38 -15.16
CA CYS A 135 -5.63 8.45 -16.19
C CYS A 135 -6.26 8.58 -17.58
N LEU A 136 -5.94 9.69 -18.26
CA LEU A 136 -6.36 9.98 -19.62
C LEU A 136 -5.26 9.58 -20.61
N ILE A 137 -5.63 8.93 -21.72
CA ILE A 137 -4.75 8.77 -22.88
C ILE A 137 -4.83 10.04 -23.73
N THR A 138 -3.68 10.65 -23.99
CA THR A 138 -3.55 11.90 -24.76
C THR A 138 -2.97 11.69 -26.16
N LYS A 139 -2.82 10.44 -26.59
CA LYS A 139 -2.30 10.08 -27.90
C LYS A 139 -3.20 10.63 -29.02
N LYS A 140 -2.62 11.31 -30.01
CA LYS A 140 -3.34 11.80 -31.18
C LYS A 140 -3.98 10.65 -31.96
N GLY A 141 -5.27 10.77 -32.24
CA GLY A 141 -6.04 9.75 -32.97
C GLY A 141 -6.71 8.71 -32.07
N GLU A 142 -6.51 8.78 -30.75
CA GLU A 142 -7.26 7.95 -29.80
C GLU A 142 -8.72 8.44 -29.73
N SER A 143 -9.67 7.51 -29.81
CA SER A 143 -11.11 7.80 -29.84
C SER A 143 -11.70 7.98 -28.45
N HIS A 144 -11.11 7.31 -27.45
CA HIS A 144 -11.60 7.35 -26.08
C HIS A 144 -10.45 7.69 -25.12
N PRO A 145 -10.59 8.73 -24.28
CA PRO A 145 -9.50 9.12 -23.40
C PRO A 145 -9.38 8.25 -22.16
N VAL A 146 -10.44 7.55 -21.73
CA VAL A 146 -10.46 6.78 -20.48
C VAL A 146 -10.82 5.33 -20.74
N TYR A 147 -9.99 4.44 -20.21
CA TYR A 147 -10.19 2.99 -20.25
C TYR A 147 -10.31 2.44 -18.84
N VAL A 148 -11.14 1.42 -18.70
CA VAL A 148 -11.30 0.65 -17.46
C VAL A 148 -11.11 -0.82 -17.75
N ARG A 149 -10.65 -1.57 -16.74
CA ARG A 149 -10.49 -3.00 -16.85
C ARG A 149 -11.81 -3.70 -16.55
N PHE A 150 -12.25 -4.54 -17.47
CA PHE A 150 -13.40 -5.42 -17.30
C PHE A 150 -12.96 -6.85 -17.62
N GLU A 151 -12.77 -7.64 -16.57
CA GLU A 151 -12.17 -8.98 -16.66
C GLU A 151 -10.81 -8.93 -17.36
N ASP A 152 -10.68 -9.57 -18.51
CA ASP A 152 -9.48 -9.64 -19.35
C ASP A 152 -9.41 -8.53 -20.41
N GLN A 153 -10.38 -7.60 -20.44
CA GLN A 153 -10.45 -6.58 -21.47
C GLN A 153 -10.27 -5.15 -20.94
N SER A 154 -9.60 -4.34 -21.76
CA SER A 154 -9.48 -2.89 -21.57
C SER A 154 -10.52 -2.20 -22.44
N VAL A 155 -11.62 -1.75 -21.81
CA VAL A 155 -12.78 -1.18 -22.52
C VAL A 155 -12.90 0.33 -22.24
N PRO A 156 -13.39 1.12 -23.22
CA PRO A 156 -13.70 2.53 -22.97
C PRO A 156 -14.68 2.69 -21.82
N ALA A 157 -14.41 3.64 -20.92
CA ALA A 157 -15.29 3.91 -19.80
C ALA A 157 -16.62 4.52 -20.28
N ASN A 158 -17.73 3.91 -19.88
CA ASN A 158 -19.06 4.47 -20.13
C ASN A 158 -19.37 5.62 -19.15
N ALA A 159 -20.47 6.34 -19.37
CA ALA A 159 -20.85 7.50 -18.55
C ALA A 159 -20.99 7.18 -17.05
N ALA A 160 -21.51 6.00 -16.69
CA ALA A 160 -21.68 5.59 -15.30
C ALA A 160 -20.33 5.29 -14.63
N GLN A 161 -19.42 4.65 -15.36
CA GLN A 161 -18.04 4.38 -14.92
C GLN A 161 -17.26 5.68 -14.76
N LEU A 162 -17.32 6.59 -15.74
CA LEU A 162 -16.68 7.90 -15.66
C LEU A 162 -17.16 8.69 -14.44
N ARG A 163 -18.46 8.71 -14.17
CA ARG A 163 -19.01 9.37 -12.97
C ARG A 163 -18.45 8.75 -11.69
N SER A 164 -18.42 7.43 -11.60
CA SER A 164 -17.90 6.71 -10.44
C SER A 164 -16.41 7.00 -10.22
N LEU A 165 -15.64 7.12 -11.29
CA LEU A 165 -14.23 7.47 -11.26
C LEU A 165 -14.00 8.91 -10.79
N ILE A 166 -14.78 9.87 -11.29
CA ILE A 166 -14.72 11.27 -10.84
C ILE A 166 -15.10 11.38 -9.36
N ASP A 167 -16.12 10.64 -8.92
CA ASP A 167 -16.53 10.64 -7.51
C ASP A 167 -15.48 9.98 -6.61
N LYS A 168 -14.80 8.93 -7.09
CA LYS A 168 -13.64 8.33 -6.43
C LYS A 168 -12.49 9.33 -6.31
N GLU A 169 -12.15 10.02 -7.39
CA GLU A 169 -11.09 11.04 -7.42
C GLU A 169 -11.39 12.17 -6.43
N LYS A 170 -12.62 12.70 -6.43
CA LYS A 170 -13.06 13.73 -5.46
C LYS A 170 -12.93 13.28 -4.00
N ARG A 171 -13.14 11.99 -3.70
CA ARG A 171 -12.91 11.43 -2.36
C ARG A 171 -11.42 11.26 -2.05
N ALA A 172 -10.61 11.01 -3.07
CA ALA A 172 -9.17 10.81 -2.96
C ALA A 172 -8.39 12.14 -2.89
N ILE A 173 -8.91 13.22 -3.48
CA ILE A 173 -8.39 14.58 -3.34
C ILE A 173 -8.58 15.01 -1.89
N ARG A 174 -7.54 14.75 -1.09
CA ARG A 174 -7.39 15.29 0.25
C ARG A 174 -6.55 16.57 0.14
N PRO A 175 -6.87 17.63 0.88
CA PRO A 175 -6.06 18.84 0.89
C PRO A 175 -4.59 18.50 1.17
N GLU A 176 -3.66 19.21 0.54
CA GLU A 176 -2.25 19.12 0.90
C GLU A 176 -2.07 19.31 2.41
N GLY A 177 -1.24 18.48 3.03
CA GLY A 177 -1.06 18.48 4.47
C GLY A 177 -2.22 17.83 5.27
N TYR A 178 -3.21 17.19 4.64
CA TYR A 178 -4.25 16.46 5.37
C TYR A 178 -3.66 15.39 6.31
N THR A 179 -2.77 14.52 5.81
CA THR A 179 -2.09 13.50 6.63
C THR A 179 -1.27 14.17 7.74
N ALA A 180 -0.54 15.24 7.43
CA ALA A 180 0.26 15.98 8.41
C ALA A 180 -0.62 16.64 9.50
N ARG A 181 -1.75 17.22 9.11
CA ARG A 181 -2.74 17.78 10.03
C ARG A 181 -3.36 16.70 10.91
N ARG A 182 -3.77 15.57 10.33
CA ARG A 182 -4.34 14.44 11.08
C ARG A 182 -3.31 13.83 12.04
N ALA A 183 -2.06 13.73 11.61
CA ALA A 183 -0.95 13.33 12.46
C ALA A 183 -0.74 14.30 13.62
N ASN A 184 -0.73 15.61 13.38
CA ASN A 184 -0.61 16.63 14.44
C ASN A 184 -1.79 16.58 15.42
N GLU A 185 -3.03 16.47 14.92
CA GLU A 185 -4.23 16.34 15.74
C GLU A 185 -4.17 15.08 16.61
N PHE A 186 -3.86 13.92 16.02
CA PHE A 186 -3.75 12.65 16.73
C PHE A 186 -2.60 12.67 17.74
N GLN A 187 -1.46 13.25 17.37
CA GLN A 187 -0.30 13.44 18.24
C GLN A 187 -0.67 14.17 19.54
N ASN A 188 -1.50 15.20 19.45
CA ASN A 188 -1.94 15.99 20.60
C ASN A 188 -2.89 15.24 21.54
N THR A 189 -3.45 14.10 21.10
CA THR A 189 -4.28 13.23 21.95
C THR A 189 -3.46 12.23 22.77
N LEU A 190 -2.22 11.94 22.35
CA LEU A 190 -1.33 10.94 22.96
C LEU A 190 -0.39 11.58 23.99
N ASN A 191 -0.95 11.97 25.12
CA ASN A 191 -0.20 12.49 26.27
C ASN A 191 -0.19 11.47 27.42
N VAL A 192 0.91 11.46 28.17
CA VAL A 192 1.09 10.71 29.41
C VAL A 192 1.36 11.65 30.57
N TYR A 193 0.93 11.25 31.76
CA TYR A 193 0.98 12.08 32.94
C TYR A 193 1.60 11.35 34.13
N LYS A 194 2.32 12.08 34.98
CA LYS A 194 2.90 11.60 36.23
C LYS A 194 2.19 12.20 37.43
N LYS A 195 2.29 11.53 38.57
CA LYS A 195 1.86 12.11 39.84
C LYS A 195 2.77 13.28 40.20
N ARG A 196 2.20 14.37 40.71
CA ARG A 196 2.99 15.48 41.26
C ARG A 196 3.74 15.02 42.50
N ALA A 197 5.00 15.43 42.63
CA ALA A 197 5.84 15.13 43.79
C ALA A 197 5.32 15.81 45.09
N GLN A 198 4.57 16.91 44.96
CA GLN A 198 3.94 17.61 46.09
C GLN A 198 2.48 17.95 45.73
N GLY A 199 1.53 17.39 46.51
CA GLY A 199 0.09 17.61 46.38
C GLY A 199 -0.67 16.51 45.59
N SER A 200 -1.98 16.45 45.78
CA SER A 200 -2.89 15.56 45.03
C SER A 200 -3.16 16.14 43.64
N GLY A 201 -2.30 15.84 42.67
CA GLY A 201 -2.47 16.29 41.30
C GLY A 201 -1.68 15.45 40.29
N ILE A 202 -2.12 15.48 39.04
CA ILE A 202 -1.49 14.83 37.90
C ILE A 202 -0.87 15.93 37.03
N GLU A 203 0.35 15.74 36.54
CA GLU A 203 1.04 16.67 35.63
C GLU A 203 1.55 15.95 34.39
N GLY A 204 1.60 16.64 33.25
CA GLY A 204 2.12 16.05 32.00
C GLY A 204 3.58 15.64 32.15
N SER A 205 3.92 14.43 31.69
CA SER A 205 5.33 14.00 31.68
C SER A 205 6.10 14.77 30.62
N GLN A 206 7.26 15.32 30.99
CA GLN A 206 8.19 15.97 30.06
C GLN A 206 9.10 14.95 29.34
N THR A 207 9.19 13.71 29.86
CA THR A 207 9.98 12.63 29.26
C THR A 207 9.06 11.49 28.83
N PHE A 208 8.98 11.28 27.52
CA PHE A 208 8.13 10.26 26.93
C PHE A 208 8.74 9.68 25.65
N PHE A 209 8.34 8.45 25.36
CA PHE A 209 8.53 7.81 24.06
C PHE A 209 7.17 7.63 23.41
N ARG A 210 7.04 8.07 22.16
CA ARG A 210 5.78 8.03 21.41
C ARG A 210 6.02 7.52 20.01
N VAL A 211 5.14 6.61 19.57
CA VAL A 211 5.06 6.09 18.20
C VAL A 211 3.63 6.21 17.74
N PHE A 212 3.43 6.67 16.51
CA PHE A 212 2.11 6.71 15.89
C PHE A 212 2.23 6.35 14.41
N LEU A 213 1.17 5.74 13.90
CA LEU A 213 0.98 5.34 12.52
C LEU A 213 -0.28 6.02 12.02
N VAL A 214 -0.14 6.83 10.98
CA VAL A 214 -1.23 7.60 10.37
C VAL A 214 -1.29 7.15 8.92
N PRO A 215 -2.18 6.21 8.58
CA PRO A 215 -2.25 5.70 7.21
C PRO A 215 -2.76 6.78 6.26
N ASP A 216 -2.12 6.92 5.10
CA ASP A 216 -2.60 7.84 4.07
C ASP A 216 -4.01 7.50 3.60
N ASP A 217 -4.37 6.20 3.62
CA ASP A 217 -5.73 5.75 3.37
C ASP A 217 -6.09 4.55 4.24
N HIS A 218 -7.31 4.55 4.78
CA HIS A 218 -7.85 3.47 5.59
C HIS A 218 -9.38 3.55 5.56
N PRO A 219 -10.09 2.41 5.37
CA PRO A 219 -11.54 2.37 5.50
C PRO A 219 -12.00 2.91 6.86
N ARG A 220 -13.11 3.64 6.93
CA ARG A 220 -13.61 4.08 8.24
C ARG A 220 -13.95 2.87 9.11
N ILE A 221 -13.44 2.87 10.33
CA ILE A 221 -13.75 1.89 11.37
C ILE A 221 -14.92 2.44 12.18
N GLU A 222 -16.00 1.68 12.27
CA GLU A 222 -17.05 1.96 13.25
C GLU A 222 -16.54 1.53 14.63
N ILE A 223 -16.32 2.51 15.51
CA ILE A 223 -15.89 2.24 16.89
C ILE A 223 -17.12 1.81 17.68
N ASP A 224 -17.35 0.51 17.73
CA ASP A 224 -18.37 -0.14 18.54
C ASP A 224 -17.74 -0.93 19.69
N LEU A 225 -18.59 -1.45 20.59
CA LEU A 225 -18.13 -2.24 21.75
C LEU A 225 -17.31 -3.48 21.34
N THR A 226 -17.59 -4.04 20.16
CA THR A 226 -16.88 -5.22 19.63
C THR A 226 -15.43 -4.87 19.27
N VAL A 227 -15.24 -3.77 18.54
CA VAL A 227 -13.92 -3.26 18.15
C VAL A 227 -13.15 -2.83 19.38
N GLU A 228 -13.80 -2.17 20.35
CA GLU A 228 -13.17 -1.78 21.60
C GLU A 228 -12.60 -2.98 22.37
N ASN A 229 -13.40 -4.04 22.55
CA ASN A 229 -12.98 -5.26 23.24
C ASN A 229 -11.82 -5.94 22.52
N ARG A 230 -11.89 -6.05 21.19
CA ARG A 230 -10.83 -6.66 20.39
C ARG A 230 -9.52 -5.87 20.48
N PHE A 231 -9.61 -4.53 20.51
CA PHE A 231 -8.44 -3.68 20.69
C PHE A 231 -7.78 -3.90 22.05
N ARG A 232 -8.56 -3.94 23.14
CA ARG A 232 -8.06 -4.24 24.49
C ARG A 232 -7.36 -5.59 24.54
N GLU A 233 -8.01 -6.65 24.04
CA GLU A 233 -7.42 -7.99 23.98
C GLU A 233 -6.09 -8.00 23.22
N THR A 234 -6.02 -7.26 22.11
CA THR A 234 -4.80 -7.15 21.29
C THR A 234 -3.68 -6.47 22.08
N VAL A 235 -3.97 -5.38 22.80
CA VAL A 235 -2.98 -4.70 23.65
C VAL A 235 -2.52 -5.62 24.78
N TYR A 236 -3.42 -6.27 25.50
CA TYR A 236 -3.05 -7.14 26.62
C TYR A 236 -2.26 -8.38 26.19
N ARG A 237 -2.58 -8.97 25.03
CA ARG A 237 -1.89 -10.16 24.53
C ARG A 237 -0.45 -9.87 24.13
N ASN A 238 -0.20 -8.70 23.53
CA ASN A 238 1.08 -8.42 22.86
C ASN A 238 2.07 -7.63 23.72
N PHE A 239 1.63 -6.90 24.75
CA PHE A 239 2.53 -6.11 25.59
C PHE A 239 2.80 -6.80 26.94
N GLN A 240 4.04 -7.28 27.14
CA GLN A 240 4.47 -7.97 28.37
C GLN A 240 4.50 -7.04 29.59
N GLY A 241 4.17 -7.60 30.77
CA GLY A 241 4.03 -6.87 32.04
C GLY A 241 2.59 -6.84 32.61
N HIS A 242 1.61 -7.37 31.86
CA HIS A 242 0.18 -7.13 32.11
C HIS A 242 -0.66 -8.41 32.26
N LYS A 243 -0.03 -9.59 32.43
CA LYS A 243 -0.77 -10.85 32.68
C LYS A 243 -1.64 -10.80 33.95
N GLY A 244 -1.30 -9.93 34.91
CA GLY A 244 -2.09 -9.68 36.14
C GLY A 244 -3.18 -8.60 36.01
N LEU A 245 -3.33 -7.92 34.88
CA LEU A 245 -4.40 -6.93 34.68
C LEU A 245 -5.75 -7.56 34.32
N LEU A 246 -5.74 -8.73 33.69
CA LEU A 246 -6.95 -9.54 33.49
C LEU A 246 -7.54 -10.01 34.84
N SER A 247 -6.76 -9.96 35.93
CA SER A 247 -7.19 -10.27 37.30
C SER A 247 -7.60 -9.06 38.15
N GLY A 248 -7.74 -7.85 37.57
CA GLY A 248 -8.47 -6.73 38.20
C GLY A 248 -7.69 -5.84 39.19
N THR A 249 -6.35 -5.82 39.19
CA THR A 249 -5.55 -5.09 40.19
C THR A 249 -4.91 -3.77 39.72
N ALA A 250 -5.09 -3.35 38.47
CA ALA A 250 -4.64 -2.03 38.01
C ALA A 250 -5.81 -1.08 37.83
N ALA A 251 -5.59 0.20 38.15
CA ALA A 251 -6.56 1.24 37.85
C ALA A 251 -6.63 1.43 36.33
N GLU A 252 -7.70 0.93 35.73
CA GLU A 252 -8.06 1.23 34.35
C GLU A 252 -8.89 2.51 34.35
N ASP A 253 -8.38 3.56 33.71
CA ASP A 253 -9.13 4.78 33.49
C ASP A 253 -9.42 4.87 31.99
N THR A 254 -10.57 4.37 31.56
CA THR A 254 -11.14 4.72 30.25
C THR A 254 -11.64 6.16 30.30
N LYS A 255 -10.71 7.11 30.28
CA LYS A 255 -11.01 8.52 29.99
C LYS A 255 -10.66 8.81 28.54
N GLY A 256 -11.61 8.49 27.68
CA GLY A 256 -11.73 9.10 26.36
C GLY A 256 -13.03 9.90 26.31
N PRO A 257 -13.08 11.02 25.57
CA PRO A 257 -14.38 11.57 25.18
C PRO A 257 -15.20 10.43 24.54
N LYS A 258 -16.50 10.34 24.84
CA LYS A 258 -17.44 9.50 24.08
C LYS A 258 -17.63 10.07 22.66
N ASP A 259 -16.53 10.34 21.98
CA ASP A 259 -16.50 10.68 20.57
C ASP A 259 -16.40 9.37 19.81
N SER A 260 -17.35 9.13 18.91
CA SER A 260 -17.41 7.96 18.03
C SER A 260 -16.21 7.84 17.06
N PHE A 261 -15.17 8.64 17.26
CA PHE A 261 -14.04 8.82 16.36
C PHE A 261 -12.67 8.50 17.00
N LEU A 262 -12.58 8.32 18.32
CA LEU A 262 -11.33 8.04 19.03
C LEU A 262 -11.55 7.09 20.21
N MET A 263 -10.82 5.98 20.24
CA MET A 263 -10.69 5.13 21.43
C MET A 263 -9.29 5.30 22.04
N ALA A 264 -9.22 5.41 23.37
CA ALA A 264 -7.96 5.40 24.09
C ALA A 264 -8.01 4.43 25.28
N LEU A 265 -6.90 3.73 25.50
CA LEU A 265 -6.66 2.85 26.63
C LEU A 265 -5.45 3.37 27.40
N THR A 266 -5.66 3.79 28.64
CA THR A 266 -4.60 4.23 29.55
C THR A 266 -4.39 3.19 30.64
N LEU A 267 -3.14 2.78 30.85
CA LEU A 267 -2.73 1.85 31.89
C LEU A 267 -1.68 2.49 32.80
N SER A 268 -1.96 2.45 34.10
CA SER A 268 -1.05 2.84 35.18
C SER A 268 -0.89 1.66 36.14
N PRO A 269 0.16 0.83 36.00
CA PRO A 269 0.36 -0.33 36.86
C PRO A 269 0.49 0.08 38.33
N ALA A 270 -0.20 -0.63 39.23
CA ALA A 270 -0.06 -0.41 40.67
C ALA A 270 1.38 -0.68 41.10
N GLY A 271 2.03 0.31 41.74
CA GLY A 271 3.42 0.20 42.21
C GLY A 271 4.48 0.79 41.27
N TYR A 272 4.09 1.32 40.11
CA TYR A 272 5.00 2.05 39.22
C TYR A 272 4.47 3.46 38.92
N ASP A 273 5.37 4.45 38.86
CA ASP A 273 5.03 5.85 38.57
C ASP A 273 4.96 6.17 37.06
N TYR A 274 4.95 5.16 36.19
CA TYR A 274 4.87 5.36 34.74
C TYR A 274 3.51 5.01 34.14
N GLU A 275 3.00 5.91 33.28
CA GLU A 275 1.79 5.73 32.49
C GLU A 275 2.12 5.24 31.08
N ARG A 276 1.27 4.35 30.56
CA ARG A 276 1.25 3.96 29.16
C ARG A 276 -0.14 4.21 28.57
N ARG A 277 -0.19 4.71 27.34
CA ARG A 277 -1.45 4.95 26.64
C ARG A 277 -1.37 4.47 25.20
N TRP A 278 -2.43 3.79 24.78
CA TRP A 278 -2.68 3.40 23.40
C TRP A 278 -3.93 4.13 22.92
N ALA A 279 -3.97 4.49 21.64
CA ALA A 279 -5.18 5.05 21.05
C ALA A 279 -5.33 4.60 19.60
N PHE A 280 -6.55 4.58 19.10
CA PHE A 280 -6.83 4.51 17.68
C PHE A 280 -8.05 5.34 17.28
N THR A 281 -8.09 5.79 16.02
CA THR A 281 -9.20 6.60 15.48
C THR A 281 -10.07 5.81 14.50
N ALA A 282 -11.26 6.32 14.22
CA ALA A 282 -12.13 5.80 13.16
C ALA A 282 -11.47 5.90 11.77
N SER A 283 -10.42 6.69 11.60
CA SER A 283 -9.63 6.80 10.38
C SER A 283 -8.45 5.83 10.32
N GLY A 284 -8.35 4.88 11.26
CA GLY A 284 -7.29 3.88 11.32
C GLY A 284 -5.95 4.41 11.84
N ASP A 285 -5.91 5.61 12.40
CA ASP A 285 -4.70 6.10 13.10
C ASP A 285 -4.49 5.24 14.34
N VAL A 286 -3.25 4.83 14.61
CA VAL A 286 -2.90 4.05 15.80
C VAL A 286 -1.70 4.67 16.47
N GLY A 287 -1.72 4.76 17.80
CA GLY A 287 -0.63 5.37 18.53
C GLY A 287 -0.40 4.76 19.90
N PHE A 288 0.84 4.89 20.34
CA PHE A 288 1.34 4.42 21.62
C PHE A 288 2.24 5.49 22.23
N VAL A 289 2.07 5.74 23.52
CA VAL A 289 2.96 6.61 24.29
C VAL A 289 3.22 5.99 25.66
N THR A 290 4.47 6.10 26.12
CA THR A 290 4.89 5.70 27.46
C THR A 290 5.79 6.78 28.03
N GLN A 291 5.82 6.91 29.35
CA GLN A 291 6.87 7.69 29.99
C GLN A 291 8.22 7.00 29.82
N SER A 292 9.26 7.81 29.64
CA SER A 292 10.65 7.38 29.65
C SER A 292 11.28 7.86 30.95
N VAL A 293 11.60 6.93 31.86
CA VAL A 293 12.38 7.25 33.05
C VAL A 293 13.86 7.17 32.66
N MET A 294 14.50 8.32 32.46
CA MET A 294 15.96 8.38 32.43
C MET A 294 16.42 8.54 33.89
N ASN A 295 16.75 7.44 34.57
CA ASN A 295 17.53 7.51 35.80
C ASN A 295 18.98 7.80 35.42
N VAL A 296 19.35 9.07 35.29
CA VAL A 296 20.76 9.51 35.11
C VAL A 296 21.50 9.50 36.46
N GLY A 297 21.19 8.55 37.34
CA GLY A 297 21.63 8.55 38.75
C GLY A 297 22.49 7.38 39.21
N GLU A 298 22.61 6.29 38.44
CA GLU A 298 23.30 5.07 38.90
C GLU A 298 24.29 4.49 37.87
N LEU A 299 25.01 5.36 37.17
CA LEU A 299 26.21 4.97 36.41
C LEU A 299 27.35 5.92 36.80
N GLY A 300 28.08 5.57 37.88
CA GLY A 300 29.36 6.21 38.21
C GLY A 300 29.65 6.47 39.68
N ALA A 301 29.41 5.50 40.57
CA ALA A 301 30.21 5.37 41.78
C ALA A 301 31.05 4.09 41.66
N ARG A 302 32.19 4.21 40.96
CA ARG A 302 33.35 3.34 41.09
C ARG A 302 34.59 4.17 40.85
#